data_AF-A0AAU9V235-F1
#
_entry.id   AF-A0AAU9V235-F1
#
_cell.length_a   1.000
_cell.length_b   1.000
_cell.length_c   1.000
_cell.angle_alpha   90.00
_cell.angle_beta   90.00
_cell.angle_gamma   90.00
#
_symmetry.space_group_name_H-M   'P 1'
#
loop_
_entity.id
_entity.type
_entity.pdbx_description
1 polymer ?
#
loop_
_entity_poly.entity_id
_entity_poly.type
_entity_poly.pdbx_seq_one_letter_code
_entity_poly.pdbx_strand_id
1 'polypeptide(L)'
;MQNSSFTAGELDGNRPVPFRLTPNISELLTNIGITGPLTASAIAVARCLVIPNFKIQSILRTILRDEMVTGYRKRLEDKSGLATAGTSVEKPMEMDNETIISMVTKAVTAIMNRLNSLASFDGPDSKVATLVAAANSPDNLCRMDPAWHPWL
;
A
#
# COMPACT_ATOMS: atom_id res chain seq x y z
N MET A 1 -13.84 9.56 4.60
CA MET A 1 -13.22 8.98 3.38
C MET A 1 -11.95 9.77 3.09
N GLN A 2 -10.81 9.31 3.61
CA GLN A 2 -9.54 9.98 3.34
C GLN A 2 -8.93 9.31 2.12
N ASN A 3 -8.91 10.05 1.01
CA ASN A 3 -8.35 9.61 -0.26
C ASN A 3 -6.95 9.04 -0.02
N SER A 4 -6.77 7.75 -0.35
CA SER A 4 -5.48 7.13 -0.59
C SER A 4 -4.84 7.84 -1.78
N SER A 5 -4.31 9.03 -1.53
CA SER A 5 -3.71 9.85 -2.55
C SER A 5 -2.27 9.39 -2.68
N PHE A 6 -1.97 8.71 -3.80
CA PHE A 6 -0.59 8.55 -4.27
C PHE A 6 0.00 9.95 -4.45
N THR A 7 0.67 10.45 -3.44
CA THR A 7 1.44 11.69 -3.50
C THR A 7 2.76 11.34 -4.19
N ALA A 8 2.91 11.70 -5.47
CA ALA A 8 4.20 11.72 -6.17
C ALA A 8 5.03 10.41 -6.11
N GLY A 9 4.38 9.25 -6.29
CA GLY A 9 5.06 7.95 -6.30
C GLY A 9 5.51 7.44 -4.93
N GLU A 10 5.13 8.11 -3.85
CA GLU A 10 5.33 7.63 -2.49
C GLU A 10 4.18 6.69 -2.10
N LEU A 11 4.53 5.45 -1.80
CA LEU A 11 3.60 4.48 -1.25
C LEU A 11 3.37 4.86 0.21
N ASP A 12 2.23 5.47 0.52
CA ASP A 12 1.85 5.85 1.89
C ASP A 12 2.00 4.64 2.83
N GLY A 13 3.07 4.67 3.61
CA GLY A 13 3.40 3.66 4.62
C GLY A 13 3.48 4.26 6.02
N ASN A 14 3.00 5.50 6.21
CA ASN A 14 3.22 6.24 7.45
C ASN A 14 2.06 6.08 8.45
N ARG A 15 1.22 5.05 8.25
CA ARG A 15 0.13 4.74 9.16
C ARG A 15 0.69 4.06 10.42
N PRO A 16 0.17 4.40 11.61
CA PRO A 16 0.58 3.77 12.87
C PRO A 16 0.50 2.24 12.85
N VAL A 17 -0.53 1.68 12.21
CA VAL A 17 -0.69 0.23 12.01
C VAL A 17 -0.38 -0.16 10.55
N PRO A 18 0.36 -1.27 10.33
CA PRO A 18 0.73 -1.71 8.98
C PRO A 18 -0.42 -2.37 8.21
N PHE A 19 -1.39 -2.97 8.92
CA PHE A 19 -2.61 -3.53 8.35
C PHE A 19 -3.70 -3.62 9.43
N ARG A 20 -4.94 -3.91 9.02
CA ARG A 20 -6.09 -3.95 9.92
C ARG A 20 -6.17 -5.30 10.64
N LEU A 21 -5.68 -5.35 11.88
CA LEU A 21 -5.86 -6.46 12.81
C LEU A 21 -6.33 -5.89 14.15
N THR A 22 -7.61 -5.51 14.18
CA THR A 22 -8.23 -4.90 15.35
C THR A 22 -8.52 -5.93 16.44
N PRO A 23 -8.76 -5.51 17.70
CA PRO A 23 -9.06 -6.42 18.80
C PRO A 23 -10.15 -7.46 18.48
N ASN A 24 -11.26 -7.11 17.83
CA ASN A 24 -12.30 -8.11 17.53
C ASN A 24 -11.85 -9.13 16.48
N ILE A 25 -11.08 -8.70 15.46
CA ILE A 25 -10.51 -9.62 14.47
C ILE A 25 -9.49 -10.54 15.14
N SER A 26 -8.68 -9.98 16.04
CA SER A 26 -7.68 -10.73 16.79
C SER A 26 -8.34 -11.76 17.72
N GLU A 27 -9.45 -11.40 18.36
CA GLU A 27 -10.24 -12.30 19.21
C GLU A 27 -10.87 -13.42 18.38
N LEU A 28 -11.50 -13.08 17.25
CA LEU A 28 -12.10 -14.05 16.32
C LEU A 28 -11.09 -15.08 15.81
N LEU A 29 -9.90 -14.63 15.41
CA LEU A 29 -8.85 -15.51 14.88
C LEU A 29 -8.13 -16.28 15.99
N THR A 30 -8.16 -15.79 17.23
CA THR A 30 -7.38 -16.26 18.38
C THR A 30 -5.86 -16.12 18.19
N ASN A 31 -5.12 -16.15 19.30
CA ASN A 31 -3.65 -16.07 19.24
C ASN A 31 -3.03 -17.22 18.40
N ILE A 32 -3.56 -18.43 18.54
CA ILE A 32 -3.08 -19.61 17.79
C ILE A 32 -3.31 -19.44 16.29
N GLY A 33 -4.47 -18.91 15.89
CA GLY A 33 -4.78 -18.64 14.48
C GLY A 33 -3.88 -17.56 13.87
N ILE A 34 -3.50 -16.56 14.67
CA ILE A 34 -2.62 -15.46 14.26
C ILE A 34 -1.17 -15.93 14.11
N THR A 35 -0.61 -16.57 15.14
CA THR A 35 0.80 -16.99 15.15
C THR A 35 1.08 -18.15 14.22
N GLY A 36 0.08 -19.02 13.99
CA GLY A 36 0.18 -20.15 13.08
C GLY A 36 -0.34 -19.81 11.68
N PRO A 37 -1.60 -20.18 11.35
CA PRO A 37 -2.14 -20.05 9.99
C PRO A 37 -1.98 -18.67 9.34
N LEU A 38 -2.35 -17.59 10.01
CA LEU A 38 -2.31 -16.25 9.42
C LEU A 38 -0.87 -15.84 9.03
N THR A 39 0.07 -16.00 9.97
CA THR A 39 1.48 -15.67 9.74
C THR A 39 2.08 -16.56 8.65
N ALA A 40 1.83 -17.87 8.70
CA ALA A 40 2.33 -18.82 7.71
C ALA A 40 1.77 -18.54 6.30
N SER A 41 0.46 -18.29 6.18
CA SER A 41 -0.19 -17.96 4.91
C SER A 41 0.32 -16.65 4.31
N ALA A 42 0.55 -15.61 5.13
CA ALA A 42 1.11 -14.36 4.65
C ALA A 42 2.54 -14.53 4.09
N ILE A 43 3.39 -15.31 4.77
CA ILE A 43 4.75 -15.64 4.27
C ILE A 43 4.66 -16.45 2.97
N ALA A 44 3.79 -17.47 2.93
CA ALA A 44 3.61 -18.31 1.75
C ALA A 44 3.18 -17.50 0.53
N VAL A 45 2.21 -16.58 0.69
CA VAL A 45 1.78 -15.67 -0.38
C VAL A 45 2.93 -14.78 -0.83
N ALA A 46 3.69 -14.19 0.10
CA ALA A 46 4.86 -13.36 -0.24
C ALA A 46 5.90 -14.15 -1.05
N ARG A 47 6.18 -15.40 -0.67
CA ARG A 47 7.07 -16.30 -1.42
C ARG A 47 6.54 -16.59 -2.81
N CYS A 48 5.26 -16.96 -2.94
CA CYS A 48 4.63 -17.18 -4.24
C CYS A 48 4.79 -15.97 -5.15
N LEU A 49 4.67 -14.75 -4.64
CA LEU A 49 4.80 -13.52 -5.44
C LEU A 49 6.26 -13.18 -5.82
N VAL A 50 7.25 -13.65 -5.06
CA VAL A 50 8.69 -13.36 -5.28
C VAL A 50 9.38 -14.42 -6.14
N ILE A 51 8.95 -15.69 -6.05
CA ILE A 51 9.56 -16.80 -6.79
C ILE A 51 9.48 -16.53 -8.31
N PRO A 52 10.57 -16.74 -9.07
CA PRO A 52 10.85 -16.12 -10.37
C PRO A 52 9.87 -16.38 -11.52
N ASN A 53 8.83 -17.20 -11.33
CA ASN A 53 7.85 -17.50 -12.37
C ASN A 53 6.77 -16.41 -12.55
N PHE A 54 6.64 -15.46 -11.63
CA PHE A 54 5.59 -14.45 -11.70
C PHE A 54 6.10 -13.12 -12.29
N LYS A 55 5.47 -12.68 -13.38
CA LYS A 55 5.70 -11.36 -14.02
C LYS A 55 5.13 -10.20 -13.20
N ILE A 56 5.15 -10.28 -11.87
CA ILE A 56 4.51 -9.33 -10.95
C ILE A 56 5.02 -7.91 -11.17
N GLN A 57 6.33 -7.76 -11.44
CA GLN A 57 6.96 -6.50 -11.80
C GLN A 57 6.31 -5.85 -13.03
N SER A 58 6.04 -6.64 -14.08
CA SER A 58 5.39 -6.15 -15.30
C SER A 58 3.94 -5.75 -15.03
N ILE A 59 3.21 -6.55 -14.25
CA ILE A 59 1.81 -6.26 -13.86
C ILE A 59 1.74 -4.97 -13.04
N LEU A 60 2.59 -4.82 -12.02
CA LEU A 60 2.67 -3.63 -11.18
C LEU A 60 3.06 -2.38 -11.98
N ARG A 61 4.00 -2.48 -12.94
CA ARG A 61 4.36 -1.36 -13.81
C ARG A 61 3.16 -0.86 -14.61
N THR A 62 2.34 -1.77 -15.15
CA THR A 62 1.14 -1.39 -15.91
C THR A 62 0.11 -0.71 -15.01
N ILE A 63 -0.23 -1.32 -13.87
CA ILE A 63 -1.24 -0.78 -12.94
C ILE A 63 -0.80 0.57 -12.37
N LEU A 64 0.43 0.67 -11.85
CA LEU A 64 0.92 1.89 -11.21
C LEU A 64 1.09 3.04 -12.21
N ARG A 65 1.43 2.75 -13.48
CA ARG A 65 1.49 3.79 -14.51
C ARG A 65 0.10 4.39 -14.74
N ASP A 66 -0.92 3.56 -14.86
CA ASP A 66 -2.31 4.01 -15.06
C ASP A 66 -2.81 4.85 -13.87
N GLU A 67 -2.56 4.38 -12.65
CA GLU A 67 -2.89 5.10 -11.41
C GLU A 67 -2.14 6.45 -11.29
N MET A 68 -0.86 6.52 -11.68
CA MET A 68 -0.10 7.77 -11.63
C MET A 68 -0.60 8.81 -12.64
N VAL A 69 -0.92 8.36 -13.85
CA VAL A 69 -1.49 9.24 -14.90
C VAL A 69 -2.87 9.74 -14.49
N THR A 70 -3.72 8.84 -13.98
CA THR A 70 -5.08 9.17 -13.54
C THR A 70 -5.07 10.06 -12.29
N GLY A 71 -4.21 9.75 -11.32
CA GLY A 71 -4.03 10.55 -10.11
C GLY A 71 -3.51 11.96 -10.41
N TYR A 72 -2.60 12.11 -11.36
CA TYR A 72 -2.12 13.43 -11.79
C TYR A 72 -3.22 14.26 -12.46
N ARG A 73 -4.01 13.66 -13.37
CA ARG A 73 -5.14 14.35 -14.01
C ARG A 73 -6.15 14.86 -13.00
N LYS A 74 -6.53 14.01 -12.04
CA LYS A 74 -7.45 14.38 -10.95
C LYS A 74 -6.91 15.54 -10.11
N ARG A 75 -5.60 15.58 -9.84
CA ARG A 75 -4.96 16.69 -9.11
C ARG A 75 -4.99 18.00 -9.89
N LEU A 76 -4.87 17.96 -11.22
CA LEU A 76 -5.03 19.15 -12.05
C LEU A 76 -6.48 19.67 -12.01
N GLU A 77 -7.46 18.78 -12.06
CA GLU A 77 -8.88 19.12 -11.97
C GLU A 77 -9.26 19.70 -10.58
N ASP A 78 -8.79 19.08 -9.49
CA ASP A 78 -9.03 19.57 -8.13
C ASP A 78 -8.38 20.95 -7.87
N LYS A 79 -7.25 21.23 -8.54
CA LYS A 79 -6.49 22.47 -8.37
C LYS A 79 -6.95 23.60 -9.31
N SER A 80 -7.57 23.27 -10.43
CA SER A 80 -8.16 24.26 -11.35
C SER A 80 -9.52 24.77 -10.89
N GLY A 81 -10.17 24.11 -9.92
CA GLY A 81 -11.38 24.60 -9.25
C GLY A 81 -12.60 24.83 -10.17
N LEU A 82 -12.52 24.46 -11.45
CA LEU A 82 -13.52 24.83 -12.45
C LEU A 82 -14.53 23.71 -12.66
N ALA A 83 -15.53 23.68 -11.78
CA ALA A 83 -16.86 23.31 -12.24
C ALA A 83 -17.39 24.46 -13.12
N THR A 84 -17.71 24.14 -14.37
CA THR A 84 -18.50 24.89 -15.39
C THR A 84 -17.76 25.48 -16.59
N ALA A 85 -18.24 25.04 -17.76
CA ALA A 85 -18.47 25.74 -19.01
C ALA A 85 -17.43 26.75 -19.52
N GLY A 86 -16.74 26.34 -20.59
CA GLY A 86 -16.38 27.21 -21.70
C GLY A 86 -15.12 28.05 -21.52
N THR A 87 -14.14 27.79 -22.40
CA THR A 87 -13.13 28.75 -22.86
C THR A 87 -11.88 28.95 -22.00
N SER A 88 -10.95 27.99 -22.08
CA SER A 88 -9.53 28.24 -22.38
C SER A 88 -8.81 26.90 -22.51
N VAL A 89 -8.42 26.55 -23.74
CA VAL A 89 -7.57 25.38 -24.03
C VAL A 89 -6.15 25.70 -23.58
N GLU A 90 -5.94 25.78 -22.27
CA GLU A 90 -4.59 25.65 -21.72
C GLU A 90 -4.27 24.15 -21.78
N LYS A 91 -3.38 23.83 -22.72
CA LYS A 91 -2.87 22.48 -22.97
C LYS A 91 -2.58 21.82 -21.61
N PRO A 92 -3.23 20.69 -21.27
CA PRO A 92 -2.90 20.00 -20.03
C PRO A 92 -1.40 19.79 -20.02
N MET A 93 -0.72 20.29 -18.99
CA MET A 93 0.71 20.09 -18.80
C MET A 93 0.90 18.58 -18.63
N GLU A 94 1.10 17.87 -19.74
CA GLU A 94 1.29 16.43 -19.77
C GLU A 94 2.49 16.12 -18.87
N MET A 95 2.26 15.26 -17.88
CA MET A 95 3.33 14.87 -16.98
C MET A 95 4.40 14.19 -17.82
N ASP A 96 5.64 14.66 -17.70
CA ASP A 96 6.74 14.14 -18.49
C ASP A 96 6.86 12.61 -18.34
N ASN A 97 6.98 11.92 -19.46
CA ASN A 97 6.99 10.46 -19.51
C ASN A 97 8.17 9.89 -18.71
N GLU A 98 9.33 10.55 -18.70
CA GLU A 98 10.48 10.11 -17.92
C GLU A 98 10.18 10.20 -16.42
N THR A 99 9.50 11.27 -16.00
CA THR A 99 9.03 11.45 -14.61
C THR A 99 8.06 10.35 -14.19
N ILE A 100 7.10 9.97 -15.04
CA ILE A 100 6.19 8.84 -14.81
C ILE A 100 6.98 7.54 -14.63
N ILE A 101 7.88 7.24 -15.57
CA ILE A 101 8.66 5.99 -15.55
C ILE A 101 9.53 5.90 -14.29
N SER A 102 10.12 7.02 -13.86
CA SER A 102 10.91 7.11 -12.64
C SER A 102 10.07 6.81 -11.39
N MET A 103 8.90 7.45 -11.25
CA MET A 103 8.00 7.21 -10.12
C MET A 103 7.49 5.77 -10.08
N VAL A 104 7.05 5.22 -11.22
CA VAL A 104 6.60 3.82 -11.32
C VAL A 104 7.73 2.88 -10.94
N THR A 105 8.94 3.10 -11.45
CA THR A 105 10.09 2.25 -11.14
C THR A 105 10.43 2.29 -9.65
N LYS A 106 10.42 3.47 -9.03
CA LYS A 106 10.62 3.64 -7.58
C LYS A 106 9.56 2.88 -6.77
N ALA A 107 8.29 3.03 -7.12
CA ALA A 107 7.18 2.36 -6.43
C ALA A 107 7.26 0.83 -6.57
N VAL A 108 7.52 0.32 -7.78
CA VAL A 108 7.66 -1.12 -8.03
C VAL A 108 8.84 -1.70 -7.24
N THR A 109 10.00 -1.04 -7.25
CA THR A 109 11.15 -1.46 -6.45
C THR A 109 10.82 -1.47 -4.96
N ALA A 110 10.11 -0.45 -4.45
CA ALA A 110 9.69 -0.42 -3.05
C ALA A 110 8.74 -1.56 -2.67
N ILE A 111 7.75 -1.88 -3.51
CA ILE A 111 6.84 -3.02 -3.30
C ILE A 111 7.62 -4.33 -3.27
N MET A 112 8.53 -4.50 -4.22
CA MET A 112 9.28 -5.74 -4.39
C MET A 112 10.30 -5.96 -3.28
N ASN A 113 10.93 -4.90 -2.78
CA ASN A 113 11.77 -4.96 -1.59
C ASN A 113 10.95 -5.39 -0.35
N ARG A 114 9.75 -4.85 -0.18
CA ARG A 114 8.82 -5.26 0.90
C ARG A 114 8.43 -6.74 0.75
N LEU A 115 8.04 -7.19 -0.46
CA LEU A 115 7.69 -8.59 -0.71
C LEU A 115 8.85 -9.54 -0.42
N ASN A 116 10.07 -9.22 -0.86
CA ASN A 116 11.26 -10.01 -0.54
C ASN A 116 11.52 -10.10 0.96
N SER A 117 11.35 -8.99 1.69
CA SER A 117 11.49 -8.96 3.15
C SER A 117 10.43 -9.80 3.86
N LEU A 118 9.23 -9.93 3.32
CA LEU A 118 8.15 -10.78 3.88
C LEU A 118 8.33 -12.26 3.53
N ALA A 119 8.94 -12.55 2.37
CA ALA A 119 9.18 -13.90 1.90
C ALA A 119 10.33 -14.60 2.64
N SER A 120 11.29 -13.82 3.15
CA SER A 120 12.37 -14.30 4.00
C SER A 120 11.83 -14.81 5.34
N PHE A 121 12.24 -16.01 5.72
CA PHE A 121 11.88 -16.65 6.98
C PHE A 121 13.07 -17.47 7.46
N ASP A 122 13.71 -17.02 8.55
CA ASP A 122 14.93 -17.61 9.09
C ASP A 122 14.70 -18.10 10.53
N GLY A 123 13.62 -18.88 10.72
CA GLY A 123 13.25 -19.44 12.02
C GLY A 123 12.13 -18.68 12.74
N PRO A 124 12.18 -18.52 14.08
CA PRO A 124 11.05 -18.00 14.86
C PRO A 124 10.75 -16.52 14.58
N ASP A 125 11.74 -15.76 14.11
CA ASP A 125 11.62 -14.33 13.86
C ASP A 125 11.33 -14.06 12.38
N SER A 126 10.09 -13.67 12.09
CA SER A 126 9.67 -13.27 10.74
C SER A 126 9.23 -11.81 10.71
N LYS A 127 9.47 -11.14 9.56
CA LYS A 127 8.98 -9.76 9.37
C LYS A 127 7.45 -9.69 9.49
N VAL A 128 6.75 -10.73 9.06
CA VAL A 128 5.29 -10.84 9.21
C VAL A 128 4.88 -10.83 10.68
N ALA A 129 5.53 -11.61 11.54
CA ALA A 129 5.25 -11.60 12.98
C ALA A 129 5.46 -10.21 13.62
N THR A 130 6.51 -9.50 13.20
CA THR A 130 6.73 -8.10 13.63
C THR A 130 5.57 -7.19 13.22
N LEU A 131 5.07 -7.32 11.98
CA LEU A 131 3.96 -6.52 11.49
C LEU A 131 2.64 -6.87 12.19
N VAL A 132 2.41 -8.15 12.50
CA VAL A 132 1.27 -8.61 13.31
C VAL A 132 1.28 -7.96 14.68
N ALA A 133 2.42 -7.99 15.38
CA ALA A 133 2.58 -7.36 16.68
C ALA A 133 2.33 -5.85 16.60
N ALA A 134 2.86 -5.18 15.57
CA ALA A 134 2.63 -3.76 15.35
C ALA A 134 1.16 -3.43 15.03
N ALA A 135 0.45 -4.30 14.29
CA ALA A 135 -0.94 -4.11 13.91
C ALA A 135 -1.92 -4.25 15.08
N ASN A 136 -1.59 -5.11 16.05
CA ASN A 136 -2.40 -5.36 17.24
C ASN A 136 -1.93 -4.56 18.48
N SER A 137 -0.91 -3.71 18.33
CA SER A 137 -0.39 -2.93 19.45
C SER A 137 -1.38 -1.82 19.85
N PRO A 138 -1.80 -1.75 21.13
CA PRO A 138 -2.67 -0.68 21.62
C PRO A 138 -2.08 0.72 21.38
N ASP A 139 -0.76 0.87 21.51
CA ASP A 139 -0.05 2.14 21.29
C ASP A 139 -0.09 2.60 19.83
N ASN A 140 -0.13 1.65 18.89
CA ASN A 140 -0.27 1.97 17.48
C ASN A 140 -1.74 2.22 17.11
N LEU A 141 -2.65 1.40 17.66
CA LEU A 141 -4.08 1.51 17.40
C LEU A 141 -4.66 2.84 17.93
N CYS A 142 -4.21 3.32 19.09
CA CYS A 142 -4.72 4.57 19.67
C CYS A 142 -4.32 5.82 18.87
N ARG A 143 -3.30 5.71 18.00
CA ARG A 143 -2.86 6.78 17.09
C ARG A 143 -3.61 6.79 15.77
N MET A 144 -4.48 5.81 15.52
CA MET A 144 -5.32 5.76 14.32
C MET A 144 -6.47 6.75 14.44
N ASP A 145 -6.86 7.33 13.31
CA ASP A 145 -8.04 8.20 13.23
C ASP A 145 -9.31 7.46 13.72
N PRO A 146 -10.19 8.11 14.52
CA PRO A 146 -11.40 7.47 15.03
C PRO A 146 -12.31 6.87 13.96
N ALA A 147 -12.35 7.42 12.74
CA ALA A 147 -13.17 6.87 11.65
C ALA A 147 -12.64 5.51 11.14
N TRP A 148 -11.43 5.10 11.54
CA TRP A 148 -10.91 3.76 11.29
C TRP A 148 -11.47 2.70 12.26
N HIS A 149 -12.11 3.15 13.34
CA HIS A 149 -12.67 2.33 14.41
C HIS A 149 -11.63 1.36 15.01
N PRO A 150 -10.52 1.87 15.59
CA PRO A 150 -9.44 1.02 16.11
C PRO A 150 -9.83 0.09 17.26
N TRP A 151 -10.96 0.36 17.91
CA TRP A 151 -11.53 -0.47 18.98
C TRP A 151 -12.37 -1.65 18.50
N LEU A 152 -12.68 -1.74 17.20
CA LEU A 152 -13.49 -2.81 16.62
C LEU A 152 -12.68 -4.06 16.30
#